data_AF-A0A8I0TTE5-F1
#
_entry.id   AF-A0A8I0TTE5-F1
#
_cell.length_a   1.000
_cell.length_b   1.000
_cell.length_c   1.000
_cell.angle_alpha   90.00
_cell.angle_beta   90.00
_cell.angle_gamma   90.00
#
_symmetry.space_group_name_H-M   'P 1'
#
loop_
_entity.id
_entity.type
_entity.pdbx_description
1 polymer ?
#
loop_
_entity_poly.entity_id
_entity_poly.type
_entity_poly.pdbx_seq_one_letter_code
_entity_poly.pdbx_strand_id
1 'polypeptide(L)'
;MGLFSRKPHVNSNGMTDAELHASLRNTLEQRERQAEADAAEARQRAQKWDRTVRNMTSRGEDHEGRDYAIRARTRAQGDLAAAEIDQLTAKNERSNYRR
;
A
#
# COMPACT_ATOMS: atom_id res chain seq x y z
N MET A 1 1.16 24.01 49.75
CA MET A 1 1.77 23.14 48.73
C MET A 1 1.10 23.45 47.41
N GLY A 2 1.66 24.37 46.63
CA GLY A 2 1.06 24.83 45.36
C GLY A 2 1.12 23.71 44.33
N LEU A 3 -0.03 23.24 43.87
CA LEU A 3 -0.14 22.39 42.70
C LEU A 3 0.34 23.19 41.49
N PHE A 4 1.64 23.09 41.17
CA PHE A 4 2.14 23.42 39.84
C PHE A 4 1.54 22.41 38.86
N SER A 5 0.28 22.62 38.51
CA SER A 5 -0.39 21.93 37.40
C SER A 5 0.34 22.39 36.15
N ARG A 6 1.39 21.65 35.74
CA ARG A 6 2.05 21.85 34.46
C ARG A 6 0.98 21.64 33.41
N LYS A 7 0.49 22.74 32.82
CA LYS A 7 -0.41 22.68 31.67
C LYS A 7 0.29 21.83 30.61
N PRO A 8 -0.42 20.87 29.99
CA PRO A 8 0.16 20.09 28.92
C PRO A 8 0.63 21.04 27.81
N HIS A 9 1.85 20.83 27.32
CA HIS A 9 2.37 21.59 26.20
C HIS A 9 1.50 21.27 24.98
N VAL A 10 0.78 22.28 24.50
CA VAL A 10 -0.09 22.22 23.33
C VAL A 10 0.60 22.95 22.18
N ASN A 11 0.58 22.35 21.00
CA ASN A 11 1.15 22.96 19.80
C ASN A 11 0.29 24.15 19.30
N SER A 12 0.71 24.80 18.22
CA SER A 12 0.00 25.93 17.59
C SER A 12 -1.43 25.60 17.14
N ASN A 13 -1.77 24.31 16.99
CA ASN A 13 -3.09 23.82 16.62
C ASN A 13 -3.94 23.41 17.83
N GLY A 14 -3.47 23.68 19.05
CA GLY A 14 -4.18 23.35 20.30
C GLY A 14 -4.14 21.86 20.67
N MET A 15 -3.35 21.05 19.98
CA MET A 15 -3.21 19.62 20.26
C MET A 15 -2.06 19.37 21.23
N THR A 16 -2.28 18.49 22.19
CA THR A 16 -1.21 17.94 23.02
C THR A 16 -0.32 17.04 22.18
N ASP A 17 0.92 16.86 22.63
CA ASP A 17 1.88 15.94 22.01
C ASP A 17 1.28 14.52 21.86
N ALA A 18 0.54 14.06 22.86
CA ALA A 18 -0.17 12.78 22.83
C ALA A 18 -1.25 12.68 21.74
N GLU A 19 -2.01 13.76 21.50
CA GLU A 19 -3.03 13.81 20.46
C GLU A 19 -2.42 13.86 19.05
N LEU A 20 -1.33 14.61 18.88
CA LEU A 20 -0.52 14.58 17.66
C LEU A 20 -0.02 13.17 17.37
N HIS A 21 0.51 12.50 18.39
CA HIS A 21 1.03 11.13 18.25
C HIS A 21 -0.07 10.13 17.88
N ALA A 22 -1.25 10.25 18.49
CA ALA A 22 -2.40 9.42 18.15
C ALA A 22 -2.90 9.64 16.71
N SER A 23 -2.95 10.90 16.26
CA SER A 23 -3.38 11.28 14.91
C SER A 23 -2.42 10.75 13.83
N LEU A 24 -1.11 10.92 14.06
CA LEU A 24 -0.07 10.39 13.17
C LEU A 24 -0.11 8.87 13.08
N ARG A 25 -0.26 8.18 14.22
CA ARG A 25 -0.42 6.71 14.25
C ARG A 25 -1.62 6.25 13.44
N ASN A 26 -2.76 6.94 13.57
CA ASN A 26 -3.97 6.61 12.83
C ASN A 26 -3.76 6.78 11.32
N THR A 27 -3.12 7.89 10.92
CA THR A 27 -2.79 8.18 9.52
C THR A 27 -1.89 7.11 8.92
N LEU A 28 -0.84 6.71 9.63
CA LEU A 28 0.08 5.65 9.19
C LEU A 28 -0.62 4.29 9.08
N GLU A 29 -1.53 3.97 10.00
CA GLU A 29 -2.29 2.73 9.94
C GLU A 29 -3.28 2.69 8.78
N GLN A 30 -3.92 3.82 8.45
CA GLN A 30 -4.76 3.92 7.26
C GLN A 30 -3.95 3.74 5.97
N ARG A 31 -2.76 4.38 5.89
CA ARG A 31 -1.84 4.20 4.76
C ARG A 31 -1.39 2.75 4.57
N GLU A 32 -1.03 2.07 5.65
CA GLU A 32 -0.64 0.66 5.60
C GLU A 32 -1.77 -0.22 5.07
N ARG A 33 -3.00 -0.02 5.59
CA ARG A 33 -4.17 -0.78 5.15
C ARG A 33 -4.51 -0.51 3.68
N GLN A 34 -4.41 0.74 3.24
CA GLN A 34 -4.64 1.11 1.85
C GLN A 34 -3.62 0.44 0.93
N ALA A 35 -2.32 0.56 1.24
CA ALA A 35 -1.26 -0.06 0.46
C ALA A 35 -1.37 -1.60 0.42
N GLU A 36 -1.86 -2.23 1.50
CA GLU A 36 -2.15 -3.67 1.52
C GLU A 36 -3.32 -4.06 0.62
N ALA A 37 -4.39 -3.26 0.59
CA ALA A 37 -5.52 -3.46 -0.31
C ALA A 37 -5.11 -3.29 -1.79
N ASP A 38 -4.35 -2.25 -2.10
CA ASP A 38 -3.84 -1.99 -3.45
C ASP A 38 -2.92 -3.12 -3.93
N ALA A 39 -2.03 -3.61 -3.07
CA ALA A 39 -1.19 -4.77 -3.37
C ALA A 39 -2.02 -6.05 -3.59
N ALA A 40 -3.08 -6.26 -2.82
CA ALA A 40 -3.97 -7.41 -3.01
C ALA A 40 -4.71 -7.34 -4.37
N GLU A 41 -5.20 -6.17 -4.77
CA GLU A 41 -5.84 -5.97 -6.06
C GLU A 41 -4.86 -6.18 -7.23
N ALA A 42 -3.65 -5.62 -7.11
CA ALA A 42 -2.60 -5.80 -8.10
C ALA A 42 -2.21 -7.28 -8.25
N ARG A 43 -2.14 -8.04 -7.14
CA ARG A 43 -1.90 -9.51 -7.17
C ARG A 43 -2.98 -10.23 -7.96
N GLN A 44 -4.26 -9.93 -7.69
CA GLN A 44 -5.37 -10.55 -8.40
C GLN A 44 -5.33 -10.23 -9.90
N ARG A 45 -5.02 -8.98 -10.25
CA ARG A 45 -4.89 -8.54 -11.65
C ARG A 45 -3.74 -9.24 -12.38
N ALA A 46 -2.58 -9.35 -11.73
CA ALA A 46 -1.44 -10.07 -12.28
C ALA A 46 -1.76 -11.57 -12.49
N GLN A 47 -2.40 -12.22 -11.51
CA GLN A 47 -2.82 -13.63 -11.63
C GLN A 47 -3.86 -13.83 -12.75
N LYS A 48 -4.81 -12.90 -12.91
CA LYS A 48 -5.79 -12.95 -14.00
C LYS A 48 -5.10 -12.95 -15.35
N TRP A 49 -4.18 -12.01 -15.58
CA TRP A 49 -3.46 -11.92 -16.85
C TRP A 49 -2.52 -13.11 -17.08
N ASP A 50 -1.89 -13.62 -16.03
CA ASP A 50 -1.07 -14.83 -16.12
C ASP A 50 -1.90 -16.04 -16.58
N ARG A 51 -3.10 -16.21 -16.01
CA ARG A 51 -4.05 -17.25 -16.43
C ARG A 51 -4.53 -17.05 -17.87
N THR A 52 -4.85 -15.80 -18.24
CA THR A 52 -5.27 -15.47 -19.62
C THR A 52 -4.17 -15.85 -20.61
N VAL A 53 -2.93 -15.42 -20.39
CA VAL A 53 -1.80 -15.72 -21.29
C VAL A 53 -1.57 -17.22 -21.40
N ARG A 54 -1.61 -17.96 -20.28
CA ARG A 54 -1.49 -19.43 -20.29
C ARG A 54 -2.59 -20.07 -21.13
N ASN A 55 -3.85 -19.67 -20.94
CA ASN A 55 -4.97 -20.22 -21.71
C ASN A 55 -4.86 -19.91 -23.21
N MET A 56 -4.52 -18.67 -23.59
CA MET A 56 -4.36 -18.28 -25.00
C MET A 56 -3.21 -19.04 -25.66
N THR A 57 -2.10 -19.23 -24.93
CA THR A 57 -0.94 -19.99 -25.41
C THR A 57 -1.29 -21.47 -25.62
N SER A 58 -1.97 -22.10 -24.66
CA SER A 58 -2.35 -23.52 -24.76
C SER A 58 -3.37 -23.79 -25.86
N ARG A 59 -4.22 -22.81 -26.20
CA ARG A 59 -5.24 -22.93 -27.26
C ARG A 59 -4.71 -22.62 -28.65
N GLY A 60 -3.47 -22.15 -28.76
CA GLY A 60 -2.90 -21.70 -30.04
C GLY A 60 -3.67 -20.51 -30.62
N GLU A 61 -4.18 -19.61 -29.77
CA GLU A 61 -4.91 -18.42 -30.22
C GLU A 61 -4.01 -17.45 -31.02
N ASP A 62 -4.67 -16.59 -31.79
CA ASP A 62 -4.09 -15.63 -32.72
C ASP A 62 -2.89 -14.87 -32.12
N HIS A 63 -1.86 -14.68 -32.95
CA HIS A 63 -0.60 -14.05 -32.55
C HIS A 63 -0.82 -12.63 -31.98
N GLU A 64 -1.74 -11.85 -32.55
CA GLU A 64 -1.97 -10.46 -32.11
C GLU A 64 -2.65 -10.37 -30.74
N GLY A 65 -3.66 -11.22 -30.51
CA GLY A 65 -4.37 -11.30 -29.24
C GLY A 65 -3.45 -11.78 -28.10
N ARG A 66 -2.60 -12.76 -28.40
CA ARG A 66 -1.61 -13.29 -27.45
C ARG A 66 -0.56 -12.23 -27.10
N ASP A 67 -0.04 -11.50 -28.08
CA ASP A 67 0.96 -10.46 -27.85
C ASP A 67 0.41 -9.28 -27.04
N TYR A 68 -0.87 -8.94 -27.23
CA TYR A 68 -1.57 -8.00 -26.34
C TYR A 68 -1.64 -8.53 -24.91
N ALA A 69 -2.08 -9.78 -24.71
CA ALA A 69 -2.21 -10.38 -23.39
C ALA A 69 -0.85 -10.49 -22.66
N ILE A 70 0.23 -10.79 -23.39
CA ILE A 70 1.59 -10.81 -22.83
C ILE A 70 1.99 -9.42 -22.34
N ARG A 71 1.77 -8.36 -23.14
CA ARG A 71 2.05 -6.97 -22.71
C ARG A 71 1.21 -6.56 -21.50
N ALA A 72 -0.05 -6.95 -21.47
CA ALA A 72 -0.95 -6.67 -20.35
C ALA A 72 -0.51 -7.40 -19.06
N ARG A 73 -0.05 -8.65 -19.17
CA ARG A 73 0.57 -9.40 -18.07
C ARG A 73 1.82 -8.71 -17.55
N THR A 74 2.73 -8.29 -18.42
CA THR A 74 3.97 -7.61 -18.02
C THR A 74 3.67 -6.30 -17.29
N ARG A 75 2.70 -5.51 -17.77
CA ARG A 75 2.25 -4.30 -17.05
C ARG A 75 1.68 -4.63 -15.68
N ALA A 76 0.78 -5.61 -15.60
CA ALA A 76 0.19 -6.01 -14.32
C ALA A 76 1.23 -6.56 -13.32
N GLN A 77 2.29 -7.20 -13.80
CA GLN A 77 3.43 -7.60 -12.95
C GLN A 77 4.25 -6.41 -12.48
N GLY A 78 4.45 -5.39 -13.33
CA GLY A 78 5.07 -4.12 -12.93
C GLY A 78 4.25 -3.37 -11.89
N ASP A 79 2.94 -3.28 -12.09
CA ASP A 79 2.00 -2.67 -11.14
C ASP A 79 2.01 -3.40 -9.80
N LEU A 80 2.08 -4.74 -9.83
CA LEU A 80 2.24 -5.56 -8.62
C LEU A 80 3.55 -5.24 -7.89
N ALA A 81 4.67 -5.20 -8.60
CA ALA A 81 5.96 -4.89 -7.98
C ALA A 81 5.96 -3.49 -7.33
N ALA A 82 5.36 -2.49 -7.99
CA ALA A 82 5.20 -1.16 -7.43
C ALA A 82 4.33 -1.17 -6.15
N ALA A 83 3.17 -1.83 -6.20
CA ALA A 83 2.28 -1.91 -5.04
C ALA A 83 2.91 -2.67 -3.86
N GLU A 84 3.74 -3.69 -4.12
CA GLU A 84 4.48 -4.39 -3.07
C GLU A 84 5.58 -3.53 -2.44
N ILE A 85 6.26 -2.70 -3.23
CA ILE A 85 7.22 -1.71 -2.73
C ILE A 85 6.50 -0.66 -1.85
N ASP A 86 5.34 -0.17 -2.29
CA ASP A 86 4.54 0.79 -1.52
C ASP A 86 4.05 0.17 -0.22
N GLN A 87 3.59 -1.08 -0.24
CA GLN A 87 3.21 -1.82 0.97
C GLN A 87 4.38 -1.96 1.95
N LEU A 88 5.57 -2.31 1.46
CA LEU A 88 6.78 -2.41 2.30
C LEU A 88 7.18 -1.05 2.87
N THR A 89 7.07 0.00 2.07
CA THR A 89 7.39 1.38 2.49
C THR A 89 6.45 1.83 3.60
N ALA A 90 5.14 1.66 3.42
CA ALA A 90 4.14 2.00 4.45
C ALA A 90 4.34 1.21 5.75
N LYS A 91 4.69 -0.08 5.65
CA LYS A 91 5.05 -0.92 6.82
C LYS A 91 6.30 -0.39 7.54
N ASN A 92 7.33 0.00 6.79
CA ASN A 92 8.55 0.57 7.35
C ASN A 92 8.29 1.93 8.03
N GLU A 93 7.51 2.81 7.42
CA GLU A 93 7.11 4.11 8.01
C GLU A 93 6.43 3.91 9.37
N ARG A 94 5.47 2.98 9.46
CA ARG A 94 4.79 2.66 10.72
C ARG A 94 5.73 2.01 11.75
N SER A 95 6.61 1.12 11.31
CA SER A 95 7.56 0.45 12.21
C SER A 95 8.55 1.44 12.83
N ASN A 96 9.05 2.40 12.04
CA ASN A 96 9.95 3.44 12.51
C ASN A 96 9.26 4.41 13.48
N TYR A 97 7.97 4.68 13.27
CA TYR A 97 7.18 5.52 14.18
C TYR A 97 6.87 4.85 15.54
N ARG A 98 7.03 3.53 15.63
CA ARG A 98 6.74 2.74 16.84
C ARG A 98 7.96 2.54 17.76
N ARG A 99 9.17 2.87 17.29
CA ARG A 99 10.43 2.82 18.05
C ARG A 99 10.70 4.16 18.72
#